data_AF-A0A349B4G1-F1
#
_entry.id   AF-A0A349B4G1-F1
#
_cell.length_a   1.000
_cell.length_b   1.000
_cell.length_c   1.000
_cell.angle_alpha   90.00
_cell.angle_beta   90.00
_cell.angle_gamma   90.00
#
_symmetry.space_group_name_H-M   'P 1'
#
loop_
_entity.id
_entity.type
_entity.pdbx_description
1 polymer ?
#
loop_
_entity_poly.entity_id
_entity_poly.type
_entity_poly.pdbx_seq_one_letter_code
_entity_poly.pdbx_strand_id
1 'polypeptide(L)'
;AAHDDQVAASEAALRTAQEALADHPAVAHAGFLHDAEKEYAEARLCAAMVRGEALASPAELGVMAHSWMRGLAEAASELRRNVLDRLRSGDLEGGEALLEVMDDAYDVLASVDLPDALTGGLRRTVDSLRAVTERTRGDVTTTVLQTRLQRAIESHGDA
;
A
#
# COMPACT_ATOMS: atom_id res chain seq x y z
N ALA A 1 7.00 -10.99 -14.87
CA ALA A 1 6.76 -12.39 -15.29
C ALA A 1 6.01 -13.14 -14.20
N ALA A 2 6.65 -13.79 -13.21
CA ALA A 2 5.93 -14.59 -12.20
C ALA A 2 4.90 -13.79 -11.36
N HIS A 3 5.22 -12.55 -10.98
CA HIS A 3 4.28 -11.66 -10.29
C HIS A 3 3.07 -11.31 -11.19
N ASP A 4 3.32 -10.99 -12.46
CA ASP A 4 2.27 -10.60 -13.40
C ASP A 4 1.36 -11.79 -13.74
N ASP A 5 1.92 -13.00 -13.84
CA ASP A 5 1.17 -14.24 -14.02
C ASP A 5 0.26 -14.52 -12.82
N GLN A 6 0.77 -14.30 -11.61
CA GLN A 6 -0.01 -14.46 -10.38
C GLN A 6 -1.14 -13.42 -10.28
N VAL A 7 -0.87 -12.16 -10.64
CA VAL A 7 -1.89 -11.10 -10.68
C VAL A 7 -2.99 -11.43 -11.69
N ALA A 8 -2.62 -11.90 -12.89
CA ALA A 8 -3.60 -12.30 -13.90
C ALA A 8 -4.46 -13.50 -13.43
N ALA A 9 -3.86 -14.47 -12.76
CA ALA A 9 -4.59 -15.59 -12.17
C ALA A 9 -5.55 -15.14 -11.06
N SER A 10 -5.11 -14.22 -10.18
CA SER A 10 -5.95 -13.62 -9.14
C SER A 10 -7.13 -12.84 -9.74
N GLU A 11 -6.89 -12.07 -10.81
CA GLU A 11 -7.96 -11.35 -11.51
C GLU A 11 -8.99 -12.34 -12.10
N ALA A 12 -8.55 -13.38 -12.81
CA ALA A 12 -9.46 -14.36 -13.39
C ALA A 12 -10.30 -15.11 -12.33
N ALA A 13 -9.67 -15.49 -11.22
CA ALA A 13 -10.35 -16.12 -10.10
C ALA A 13 -11.38 -15.17 -9.46
N LEU A 14 -11.03 -13.89 -9.31
CA LEU A 14 -11.93 -12.87 -8.77
C LEU A 14 -13.15 -12.66 -9.67
N ARG A 15 -12.96 -12.54 -10.99
CA ARG A 15 -14.08 -12.42 -11.93
C ARG A 15 -15.01 -13.63 -11.86
N THR A 16 -14.44 -14.83 -11.82
CA THR A 16 -15.21 -16.08 -11.67
C THR A 16 -16.06 -16.05 -10.39
N ALA A 17 -15.49 -15.58 -9.27
CA ALA A 17 -16.21 -15.47 -8.01
C ALA A 17 -17.32 -14.40 -8.06
N GLN A 18 -17.05 -13.23 -8.65
CA GLN A 18 -18.03 -12.16 -8.82
C GLN A 18 -19.23 -12.61 -9.68
N GLU A 19 -18.96 -13.28 -10.80
CA GLU A 19 -20.00 -13.84 -11.68
C GLU A 19 -20.83 -14.91 -10.98
N ALA A 20 -20.17 -15.85 -10.28
CA ALA A 20 -20.86 -16.92 -9.56
C ALA A 20 -21.74 -16.41 -8.41
N LEU A 21 -21.44 -15.23 -7.86
CA LEU A 21 -22.14 -14.62 -6.73
C LEU A 21 -23.14 -13.53 -7.14
N ALA A 22 -23.24 -13.19 -8.42
CA ALA A 22 -24.07 -12.09 -8.92
C ALA A 22 -25.55 -12.24 -8.52
N ASP A 23 -26.10 -13.47 -8.62
CA ASP A 23 -27.47 -13.79 -8.25
C ASP A 23 -27.63 -14.19 -6.76
N HIS A 24 -26.56 -14.09 -5.97
CA HIS A 24 -26.52 -14.51 -4.57
C HIS A 24 -26.02 -13.40 -3.62
N PRO A 25 -26.76 -12.29 -3.45
CA PRO A 25 -26.32 -11.13 -2.64
C PRO A 25 -26.00 -11.49 -1.18
N ALA A 26 -26.76 -12.41 -0.58
CA ALA A 26 -26.51 -12.85 0.80
C ALA A 26 -25.13 -13.51 0.97
N VAL A 27 -24.63 -14.18 -0.06
CA VAL A 27 -23.32 -14.83 -0.06
C VAL A 27 -22.23 -13.84 -0.46
N ALA A 28 -22.50 -12.96 -1.44
CA ALA A 28 -21.59 -11.89 -1.83
C ALA A 28 -21.24 -10.97 -0.64
N HIS A 29 -22.23 -10.64 0.20
CA HIS A 29 -22.05 -9.80 1.38
C HIS A 29 -21.57 -10.56 2.63
N ALA A 30 -21.27 -11.86 2.53
CA ALA A 30 -20.73 -12.65 3.65
C ALA A 30 -19.27 -12.31 4.00
N GLY A 31 -18.60 -11.49 3.18
CA GLY A 31 -17.25 -10.97 3.44
C GLY A 31 -16.15 -11.59 2.58
N PHE A 32 -16.28 -12.87 2.19
CA PHE A 32 -15.26 -13.58 1.41
C PHE A 32 -14.91 -12.90 0.08
N LEU A 33 -15.92 -12.40 -0.63
CA LEU A 33 -15.69 -11.68 -1.88
C LEU A 33 -14.96 -10.36 -1.63
N HIS A 34 -15.36 -9.62 -0.59
CA HIS A 34 -14.71 -8.36 -0.24
C HIS A 34 -13.24 -8.55 0.17
N ASP A 35 -12.92 -9.64 0.87
CA ASP A 35 -11.55 -9.99 1.22
C ASP A 35 -10.73 -10.31 -0.04
N ALA A 36 -11.27 -11.12 -0.97
CA ALA A 36 -10.60 -11.41 -2.23
C ALA A 36 -10.37 -10.15 -3.09
N GLU A 37 -11.37 -9.26 -3.15
CA GLU A 37 -11.25 -7.97 -3.83
C GLU A 37 -10.17 -7.08 -3.18
N LYS A 38 -10.08 -7.08 -1.85
CA LYS A 38 -9.09 -6.33 -1.09
C LYS A 38 -7.67 -6.84 -1.39
N GLU A 39 -7.44 -8.14 -1.28
CA GLU A 39 -6.14 -8.77 -1.56
C GLU A 39 -5.69 -8.52 -3.02
N TYR A 40 -6.62 -8.61 -3.97
CA TYR A 40 -6.35 -8.27 -5.36
C TYR A 40 -5.99 -6.79 -5.54
N ALA A 41 -6.76 -5.89 -4.92
CA ALA A 41 -6.49 -4.46 -4.97
C ALA A 41 -5.13 -4.12 -4.34
N GLU A 42 -4.82 -4.69 -3.18
CA GLU A 42 -3.53 -4.54 -2.51
C GLU A 42 -2.37 -4.91 -3.43
N ALA A 43 -2.42 -6.10 -4.04
CA ALA A 43 -1.35 -6.56 -4.94
C ALA A 43 -1.16 -5.61 -6.14
N ARG A 44 -2.26 -5.15 -6.75
CA ARG A 44 -2.24 -4.21 -7.89
C ARG A 44 -1.67 -2.86 -7.49
N LEU A 45 -2.12 -2.31 -6.36
CA LEU A 45 -1.74 -0.98 -5.89
C LEU A 45 -0.30 -0.98 -5.37
N CYS A 46 0.11 -2.00 -4.61
CA CYS A 46 1.48 -2.15 -4.12
C CYS A 46 2.48 -2.21 -5.28
N ALA A 47 2.20 -3.00 -6.32
CA ALA A 47 3.06 -3.07 -7.50
C ALA A 47 3.18 -1.71 -8.22
N ALA A 48 2.07 -0.98 -8.38
CA ALA A 48 2.08 0.35 -8.99
C ALA A 48 2.90 1.34 -8.14
N MET A 49 2.68 1.36 -6.82
CA MET A 49 3.41 2.23 -5.89
C MET A 49 4.92 1.99 -5.92
N VAL A 50 5.37 0.74 -5.87
CA VAL A 50 6.79 0.39 -5.92
C VAL A 50 7.43 0.80 -7.25
N ARG A 51 6.67 0.78 -8.34
CA ARG A 51 7.14 1.18 -9.68
C ARG A 51 6.97 2.67 -9.99
N GLY A 52 6.35 3.44 -9.08
CA GLY A 52 6.03 4.86 -9.33
C GLY A 52 5.00 5.06 -10.44
N GLU A 53 4.09 4.10 -10.61
CA GLU A 53 3.02 4.12 -11.61
C GLU A 53 1.73 4.73 -11.04
N ALA A 54 0.85 5.20 -11.92
CA ALA A 54 -0.47 5.69 -11.53
C ALA A 54 -1.32 4.56 -10.91
N LEU A 55 -2.05 4.88 -9.84
CA LEU A 55 -2.93 3.93 -9.17
C LEU A 55 -4.22 3.74 -9.97
N ALA A 56 -4.57 2.49 -10.27
CA ALA A 56 -5.84 2.16 -10.87
C ALA A 56 -6.99 2.43 -9.89
N SER A 57 -8.05 3.07 -10.37
CA SER A 57 -9.28 3.33 -9.65
C SER A 57 -10.04 2.03 -9.29
N PRO A 58 -10.99 2.08 -8.33
CA PRO A 58 -11.82 0.93 -8.01
C PRO A 58 -12.56 0.36 -9.23
N ALA A 59 -13.03 1.23 -10.13
CA ALA A 59 -13.74 0.85 -11.34
C ALA A 59 -12.82 0.14 -12.35
N GLU A 60 -11.59 0.64 -12.53
CA GLU A 60 -10.60 0.00 -13.40
C GLU A 60 -10.17 -1.37 -12.88
N LEU A 61 -10.13 -1.55 -11.55
CA LEU A 61 -9.85 -2.86 -10.94
C LEU A 61 -11.09 -3.75 -10.85
N GLY A 62 -12.29 -3.22 -11.09
CA GLY A 62 -13.55 -3.97 -10.94
C GLY A 62 -13.74 -4.52 -9.54
N VAL A 63 -13.48 -3.69 -8.52
CA VAL A 63 -13.64 -4.04 -7.10
C VAL A 63 -14.50 -3.01 -6.38
N MET A 64 -15.07 -3.39 -5.24
CA MET A 64 -15.84 -2.48 -4.42
C MET A 64 -14.95 -1.39 -3.81
N ALA A 65 -15.49 -0.17 -3.66
CA ALA A 65 -14.75 0.98 -3.15
C ALA A 65 -14.16 0.74 -1.76
N HIS A 66 -14.88 0.06 -0.86
CA HIS A 66 -14.37 -0.26 0.48
C HIS A 66 -13.22 -1.26 0.44
N SER A 67 -13.27 -2.26 -0.45
CA SER A 67 -12.19 -3.22 -0.66
C SER A 67 -10.96 -2.53 -1.27
N TRP A 68 -11.16 -1.61 -2.20
CA TRP A 68 -10.08 -0.78 -2.77
C TRP A 68 -9.40 0.08 -1.71
N MET A 69 -10.16 0.80 -0.88
CA MET A 69 -9.60 1.67 0.17
C MET A 69 -8.82 0.87 1.22
N ARG A 70 -9.30 -0.32 1.58
CA ARG A 70 -8.58 -1.23 2.47
C ARG A 70 -7.30 -1.77 1.82
N GLY A 71 -7.39 -2.19 0.56
CA GLY A 71 -6.24 -2.63 -0.22
C GLY A 71 -5.18 -1.52 -0.36
N LEU A 72 -5.60 -0.27 -0.56
CA LEU A 72 -4.69 0.89 -0.59
C LEU A 72 -3.94 1.05 0.73
N ALA A 73 -4.65 0.92 1.86
CA ALA A 73 -4.06 1.09 3.18
C ALA A 73 -3.05 -0.03 3.52
N GLU A 74 -3.37 -1.27 3.15
CA GLU A 74 -2.49 -2.43 3.35
C GLU A 74 -1.29 -2.36 2.41
N ALA A 75 -1.49 -2.01 1.13
CA ALA A 75 -0.41 -1.81 0.16
C ALA A 75 0.58 -0.73 0.62
N ALA A 76 0.08 0.43 1.08
CA ALA A 76 0.91 1.48 1.62
C ALA A 76 1.66 1.03 2.89
N SER A 77 1.03 0.24 3.76
CA SER A 77 1.69 -0.32 4.94
C SER A 77 2.83 -1.29 4.56
N GLU A 78 2.65 -2.06 3.49
CA GLU A 78 3.64 -3.00 2.97
C GLU A 78 4.87 -2.31 2.33
N LEU A 79 4.72 -1.07 1.83
CA LEU A 79 5.83 -0.28 1.31
C LEU A 79 6.94 -0.07 2.34
N ARG A 80 6.64 -0.14 3.64
CA ARG A 80 7.65 -0.08 4.70
C ARG A 80 8.79 -1.06 4.46
N ARG A 81 8.52 -2.29 3.99
CA ARG A 81 9.59 -3.26 3.69
C ARG A 81 10.51 -2.75 2.59
N ASN A 82 9.92 -2.24 1.51
CA ASN A 82 10.66 -1.67 0.39
C ASN A 82 11.49 -0.45 0.82
N VAL A 83 10.93 0.44 1.64
CA VAL A 83 11.67 1.58 2.22
C VAL A 83 12.91 1.08 2.98
N LEU A 84 12.73 0.15 3.91
CA LEU A 84 13.83 -0.39 4.71
C LEU A 84 14.89 -1.09 3.85
N ASP A 85 14.48 -1.82 2.81
CA ASP A 85 15.40 -2.49 1.89
C ASP A 85 16.23 -1.48 1.07
N ARG A 86 15.61 -0.39 0.60
CA ARG A 86 16.33 0.71 -0.09
C ARG A 86 17.32 1.40 0.84
N LEU A 87 16.89 1.76 2.05
CA LEU A 87 17.77 2.35 3.07
C LEU A 87 18.98 1.45 3.37
N ARG A 88 18.77 0.13 3.51
CA ARG A 88 19.85 -0.85 3.73
C ARG A 88 20.84 -0.94 2.57
N SER A 89 20.38 -0.70 1.35
CA SER A 89 21.23 -0.69 0.15
C SER A 89 21.93 0.65 -0.11
N GLY A 90 21.64 1.68 0.71
CA GLY A 90 22.17 3.04 0.54
C GLY A 90 21.36 3.92 -0.43
N ASP A 91 20.27 3.40 -0.99
CA ASP A 91 19.32 4.16 -1.81
C ASP A 91 18.39 5.00 -0.91
N LEU A 92 18.90 6.16 -0.48
CA LEU A 92 18.14 7.07 0.38
C LEU A 92 16.99 7.75 -0.38
N GLU A 93 17.26 8.16 -1.61
CA GLU A 93 16.28 8.88 -2.44
C GLU A 93 15.08 7.97 -2.77
N GLY A 94 15.31 6.71 -3.14
CA GLY A 94 14.23 5.75 -3.34
C GLY A 94 13.47 5.41 -2.05
N GLY A 95 14.15 5.42 -0.89
CA GLY A 95 13.51 5.25 0.41
C GLY A 95 12.61 6.44 0.78
N GLU A 96 13.07 7.67 0.55
CA GLU A 96 12.30 8.90 0.77
C GLU A 96 11.10 8.98 -0.18
N ALA A 97 11.27 8.69 -1.46
CA ALA A 97 10.18 8.69 -2.45
C ALA A 97 9.06 7.69 -2.09
N LEU A 98 9.41 6.50 -1.59
CA LEU A 98 8.41 5.53 -1.14
C LEU A 98 7.70 5.97 0.14
N LEU A 99 8.38 6.69 1.04
CA LEU A 99 7.75 7.27 2.23
C LEU A 99 6.72 8.34 1.84
N GLU A 100 7.02 9.18 0.84
CA GLU A 100 6.05 10.15 0.30
C GLU A 100 4.80 9.45 -0.24
N VAL A 101 4.94 8.35 -0.97
CA VAL A 101 3.80 7.55 -1.45
C VAL A 101 2.95 7.00 -0.30
N MET A 102 3.58 6.60 0.82
CA MET A 102 2.85 6.17 2.02
C MET A 102 2.05 7.32 2.67
N ASP A 103 2.62 8.53 2.68
CA ASP A 103 1.98 9.73 3.19
C ASP A 103 0.79 10.14 2.31
N ASP A 104 0.96 10.15 0.99
CA ASP A 104 -0.11 10.44 0.04
C ASP A 104 -1.30 9.48 0.19
N ALA A 105 -1.03 8.18 0.35
CA ALA A 105 -2.06 7.18 0.58
C ALA A 105 -2.81 7.42 1.90
N TYR A 106 -2.08 7.77 2.97
CA TYR A 106 -2.68 8.11 4.26
C TYR A 106 -3.56 9.35 4.15
N ASP A 107 -3.09 10.42 3.52
CA ASP A 107 -3.82 11.69 3.40
C ASP A 107 -5.12 11.51 2.60
N VAL A 108 -5.07 10.75 1.51
CA VAL A 108 -6.27 10.40 0.73
C VAL A 108 -7.27 9.65 1.60
N LEU A 109 -6.84 8.61 2.33
CA LEU A 109 -7.73 7.80 3.15
C LEU A 109 -8.26 8.54 4.39
N ALA A 110 -7.45 9.40 5.00
CA ALA A 110 -7.84 10.21 6.16
C ALA A 110 -8.87 11.29 5.80
N SER A 111 -8.95 11.69 4.53
CA SER A 111 -9.94 12.64 4.04
C SER A 111 -11.35 12.05 3.86
N VAL A 112 -11.50 10.72 3.96
CA VAL A 112 -12.79 10.04 3.76
C VAL A 112 -13.68 10.20 4.98
N ASP A 113 -14.65 11.11 4.91
CA ASP A 113 -15.67 11.33 5.95
C ASP A 113 -16.93 10.47 5.68
N LEU A 114 -16.82 9.16 5.92
CA LEU A 114 -17.92 8.20 5.79
C LEU A 114 -18.08 7.38 7.08
N PRO A 115 -19.33 7.09 7.52
CA PRO A 115 -19.58 6.24 8.68
C PRO A 115 -18.88 4.88 8.60
N ASP A 116 -18.34 4.40 9.72
CA ASP A 116 -17.64 3.10 9.80
C ASP A 116 -18.48 1.93 9.26
N ALA A 117 -19.82 1.99 9.40
CA ALA A 117 -20.73 0.98 8.87
C ALA A 117 -20.76 0.91 7.34
N LEU A 118 -20.46 2.01 6.64
CA LEU A 118 -20.40 2.07 5.17
C LEU A 118 -18.99 1.79 4.63
N THR A 119 -17.95 2.08 5.42
CA THR A 119 -16.55 1.82 5.04
C THR A 119 -16.05 0.45 5.52
N GLY A 120 -16.89 -0.27 6.26
CA GLY A 120 -16.57 -1.57 6.84
C GLY A 120 -15.53 -1.50 7.95
N GLY A 121 -15.34 -0.35 8.62
CA GLY A 121 -14.33 -0.15 9.67
C GLY A 121 -12.97 0.36 9.15
N LEU A 122 -12.98 1.15 8.07
CA LEU A 122 -11.78 1.70 7.44
C LEU A 122 -10.91 2.50 8.42
N ARG A 123 -11.53 3.26 9.34
CA ARG A 123 -10.83 4.11 10.32
C ARG A 123 -9.71 3.38 11.08
N ARG A 124 -9.98 2.16 11.54
CA ARG A 124 -8.97 1.34 12.25
C ARG A 124 -7.79 0.98 11.34
N THR A 125 -8.06 0.73 10.07
CA THR A 125 -7.02 0.45 9.07
C THR A 125 -6.21 1.71 8.77
N VAL A 126 -6.85 2.88 8.64
CA VAL A 126 -6.15 4.17 8.48
C VAL A 126 -5.27 4.51 9.69
N ASP A 127 -5.76 4.28 10.91
CA ASP A 127 -4.97 4.47 12.14
C ASP A 127 -3.74 3.56 12.17
N SER A 128 -3.89 2.33 11.67
CA SER A 128 -2.78 1.38 11.58
C SER A 128 -1.75 1.82 10.54
N LEU A 129 -2.21 2.27 9.36
CA LEU A 129 -1.35 2.86 8.33
C LEU A 129 -0.57 4.05 8.89
N ARG A 130 -1.24 4.99 9.57
CA ARG A 130 -0.60 6.13 10.22
C ARG A 130 0.55 5.71 11.13
N ALA A 131 0.31 4.73 12.00
CA ALA A 131 1.34 4.22 12.91
C ALA A 131 2.52 3.55 12.18
N VAL A 132 2.29 2.93 11.03
CA VAL A 132 3.35 2.37 10.17
C VAL A 132 4.12 3.50 9.48
N THR A 133 3.45 4.49 8.91
CA THR A 133 4.07 5.64 8.22
C THR A 133 4.92 6.46 9.17
N GLU A 134 4.43 6.78 10.37
CA GLU A 134 5.20 7.53 11.39
C GLU A 134 6.49 6.81 11.80
N ARG A 135 6.43 5.49 12.03
CA ARG A 135 7.62 4.70 12.34
C ARG A 135 8.61 4.71 11.17
N THR A 136 8.10 4.61 9.95
CA THR A 136 8.92 4.59 8.73
C THR A 136 9.61 5.93 8.52
N ARG A 137 8.93 7.05 8.78
CA ARG A 137 9.53 8.38 8.80
C ARG A 137 10.69 8.48 9.80
N GLY A 138 10.51 7.92 11.00
CA GLY A 138 11.56 7.87 12.02
C GLY A 138 12.81 7.10 11.55
N ASP A 139 12.61 5.95 10.89
CA ASP A 139 13.70 5.15 10.34
C ASP A 139 14.44 5.89 9.21
N VAL A 140 13.70 6.43 8.22
CA VAL A 140 14.27 7.22 7.11
C VAL A 140 15.08 8.40 7.64
N THR A 141 14.51 9.18 8.57
CA THR A 141 15.18 10.34 9.17
C THR A 141 16.49 9.92 9.84
N THR A 142 16.46 8.83 10.61
CA THR A 142 17.64 8.33 11.31
C THR A 142 18.73 7.92 10.34
N THR A 143 18.39 7.14 9.29
CA THR A 143 19.35 6.70 8.28
C THR A 143 19.96 7.86 7.49
N VAL A 144 19.14 8.86 7.12
CA VAL A 144 19.62 10.06 6.42
C VAL A 144 20.63 10.83 7.27
N LEU A 145 20.32 11.07 8.55
CA LEU A 145 21.22 11.77 9.46
C LEU A 145 22.52 11.00 9.69
N GLN A 146 22.45 9.68 9.88
CA GLN A 146 23.62 8.82 10.03
C GLN A 146 24.52 8.85 8.79
N THR A 147 23.92 8.79 7.59
CA THR A 147 24.67 8.85 6.33
C THR A 147 25.34 10.20 6.14
N ARG A 148 24.66 11.30 6.47
CA ARG A 148 25.25 12.66 6.44
C ARG A 148 26.42 12.78 7.41
N LEU A 149 26.28 12.25 8.62
CA LEU A 149 27.36 12.24 9.62
C LEU A 149 28.56 11.42 9.15
N GLN A 150 28.33 10.22 8.61
CA GLN A 150 29.40 9.37 8.08
C GLN A 150 30.20 10.11 7.00
N ARG A 151 29.53 10.71 6.02
CA ARG A 151 30.18 11.47 4.93
C ARG A 151 30.99 12.66 5.47
N ALA A 152 30.48 13.36 6.48
CA ALA A 152 31.19 14.46 7.11
C ALA A 152 32.45 13.99 7.85
N ILE A 153 32.42 12.82 8.49
CA ILE A 153 33.60 12.25 9.16
C ILE A 153 34.65 11.84 8.12
N GLU A 154 34.24 11.13 7.06
CA GLU A 154 35.12 10.71 5.97
C GLU A 154 35.81 11.92 5.32
N SER A 155 35.08 13.01 5.06
CA SER A 155 35.65 14.21 4.45
C SER A 155 36.67 14.95 5.32
N HIS A 156 36.64 14.77 6.65
CA HIS A 156 37.59 15.40 7.59
C HIS A 156 38.76 14.47 7.96
N GLY A 157 38.64 13.16 7.76
CA GLY A 157 39.71 12.19 8.00
C GLY A 157 40.75 12.12 6.88
N ASP A 158 40.40 12.56 5.67
CA ASP A 158 41.26 12.61 4.49
C ASP A 158 42.03 13.95 4.32
N ALA A 159 41.89 14.88 5.27
CA ALA A 159 42.56 16.20 5.30
C ALA A 159 43.66 16.26 6.38
#